data_AF-A0A944Z592-F1
#
_entry.id   AF-A0A944Z592-F1
#
_cell.length_a   1.000
_cell.length_b   1.000
_cell.length_c   1.000
_cell.angle_alpha   90.00
_cell.angle_beta   90.00
_cell.angle_gamma   90.00
#
_symmetry.space_group_name_H-M   'P 1'
#
loop_
_entity.id
_entity.type
_entity.pdbx_description
1 polymer ?
#
loop_
_entity_poly.entity_id
_entity_poly.type
_entity_poly.pdbx_seq_one_letter_code
_entity_poly.pdbx_strand_id
1 'polypeptide(L)' 'VEKNKVFSILPLSDLDSLTIKGSKWDILNENIPYGSSRTLRNITLRNKIEVHCKNGNFCLIIKN' A
#
# COMPACT_ATOMS: atom_id res chain seq x y z
N VAL A 1 9.76 5.21 7.15
CA VAL A 1 8.57 4.95 8.00
C VAL A 1 9.03 4.05 9.12
N GLU A 2 8.75 4.34 10.38
CA GLU A 2 9.20 3.48 11.49
C GLU A 2 8.54 2.09 11.45
N LYS A 3 9.17 1.08 12.04
CA LYS A 3 8.58 -0.26 12.26
C LYS A 3 7.33 -0.17 13.15
N ASN A 4 6.38 -1.07 12.95
CA ASN A 4 5.11 -1.18 13.69
C ASN A 4 4.17 0.02 13.54
N LYS A 5 4.33 0.84 12.49
CA LYS A 5 3.38 1.90 12.15
C LYS A 5 2.27 1.35 11.26
N VAL A 6 1.04 1.81 11.53
CA VAL A 6 -0.11 1.50 10.68
C VAL A 6 -0.09 2.46 9.49
N PHE A 7 -0.28 1.92 8.30
CA PHE A 7 -0.45 2.71 7.09
C PHE A 7 -1.55 2.13 6.21
N SER A 8 -2.01 2.93 5.26
CA SER A 8 -3.08 2.60 4.34
C SER A 8 -2.71 3.13 2.96
N ILE A 9 -2.99 2.35 1.91
CA ILE A 9 -3.01 2.86 0.54
C ILE A 9 -4.47 3.01 0.14
N LEU A 10 -4.87 4.23 -0.21
CA LEU A 10 -6.19 4.52 -0.72
C LEU A 10 -6.08 4.70 -2.25
N PRO A 11 -6.69 3.80 -3.05
CA PRO A 11 -6.78 3.99 -4.49
C PRO A 11 -7.58 5.27 -4.81
N LEU A 12 -7.01 6.14 -5.64
CA LEU A 12 -7.71 7.31 -6.22
C LEU A 12 -8.14 7.04 -7.68
N SER A 13 -7.64 5.95 -8.25
CA SER A 13 -8.07 5.30 -9.49
C SER A 13 -7.86 3.79 -9.33
N ASP A 14 -8.17 3.02 -10.37
CA ASP A 14 -7.66 1.64 -10.47
C ASP A 14 -6.12 1.66 -10.41
N LEU A 15 -5.54 0.70 -9.70
CA LEU A 15 -4.10 0.52 -9.56
C LEU A 15 -3.67 -0.75 -10.28
N ASP A 16 -2.83 -0.59 -11.31
CA ASP A 16 -2.28 -1.72 -12.04
C ASP A 16 -0.98 -2.18 -11.42
N SER A 17 -0.87 -3.50 -11.19
CA SER A 17 0.36 -4.15 -10.72
C SER A 17 0.94 -3.49 -9.45
N LEU A 18 0.09 -3.20 -8.46
CA LEU A 18 0.52 -2.69 -7.17
C LEU A 18 1.42 -3.72 -6.48
N THR A 19 2.56 -3.25 -5.99
CA THR A 19 3.48 -4.01 -5.15
C THR A 19 3.78 -3.21 -3.89
N ILE A 20 3.59 -3.85 -2.73
CA ILE A 20 3.93 -3.34 -1.41
C ILE A 20 4.88 -4.33 -0.75
N LYS A 21 6.08 -3.88 -0.40
CA LYS A 21 7.08 -4.69 0.32
C LYS A 21 7.49 -4.05 1.64
N GLY A 22 7.89 -4.90 2.60
CA GLY A 22 8.35 -4.44 3.91
C GLY A 22 7.21 -4.19 4.90
N SER A 23 6.04 -4.75 4.62
CA SER A 23 4.82 -4.64 5.39
C SER A 23 4.36 -6.00 5.91
N LYS A 24 3.38 -6.03 6.81
CA LYS A 24 2.87 -7.28 7.39
C LYS A 24 2.10 -8.10 6.35
N TRP A 25 1.40 -7.40 5.45
CA TRP A 25 0.67 -7.99 4.35
C TRP A 25 1.25 -7.43 3.05
N ASP A 26 2.37 -7.99 2.62
CA ASP A 26 2.96 -7.63 1.34
C ASP A 26 1.99 -7.96 0.20
N ILE A 27 2.01 -7.11 -0.82
CA ILE A 27 1.22 -7.24 -2.04
C ILE A 27 2.21 -7.33 -3.20
N LEU A 28 2.01 -8.26 -4.13
CA LEU A 28 2.93 -8.49 -5.25
C LEU A 28 2.16 -8.49 -6.56
N ASN A 29 2.40 -7.45 -7.39
CA ASN A 29 1.81 -7.28 -8.72
C ASN A 29 0.29 -7.49 -8.78
N GLU A 30 -0.44 -6.97 -7.81
CA GLU A 30 -1.90 -7.11 -7.78
C GLU A 30 -2.59 -5.92 -8.43
N ASN A 31 -3.68 -6.17 -9.15
CA ASN A 31 -4.56 -5.12 -9.64
C ASN A 31 -5.58 -4.78 -8.56
N ILE A 32 -5.67 -3.51 -8.18
CA ILE A 32 -6.56 -3.03 -7.12
C ILE A 32 -7.58 -2.07 -7.73
N PRO A 33 -8.87 -2.46 -7.81
CA PRO A 33 -9.91 -1.56 -8.29
C PRO A 33 -10.10 -0.35 -7.38
N TYR A 34 -10.53 0.76 -7.97
CA TYR A 34 -11.00 1.92 -7.22
C TYR A 34 -12.13 1.52 -6.27
N GLY A 35 -12.11 2.08 -5.05
CA GLY A 35 -13.05 1.73 -3.99
C GLY A 35 -12.75 0.40 -3.27
N SER A 36 -11.72 -0.35 -3.67
CA SER A 36 -11.31 -1.57 -2.96
C SER A 36 -10.80 -1.27 -1.55
N SER A 37 -11.22 -2.09 -0.59
CA SER A 37 -10.75 -2.02 0.80
C SER A 37 -9.47 -2.81 1.06
N ARG A 38 -8.99 -3.59 0.08
CA ARG A 38 -7.88 -4.55 0.21
C ARG A 38 -6.57 -3.91 0.68
N THR A 39 -6.34 -2.65 0.36
CA THR A 39 -5.12 -1.90 0.69
C THR A 39 -5.28 -0.92 1.86
N LEU A 40 -6.45 -0.87 2.49
CA LEU A 40 -6.80 0.17 3.46
C LEU A 40 -6.15 0.01 4.84
N ARG A 41 -5.50 -1.11 5.17
CA ARG A 41 -4.82 -1.24 6.45
C ARG A 41 -3.67 -2.23 6.42
N ASN A 42 -2.47 -1.74 6.66
CA ASN A 42 -1.25 -2.53 6.74
C ASN A 42 -0.34 -2.03 7.87
N ILE A 43 0.70 -2.79 8.21
CA ILE A 43 1.64 -2.49 9.29
C ILE A 43 3.06 -2.62 8.74
N THR A 44 3.92 -1.64 9.02
CA THR A 44 5.34 -1.71 8.63
C THR A 44 6.08 -2.76 9.46
N LEU A 45 6.83 -3.65 8.81
CA LEU A 45 7.70 -4.61 9.53
C LEU A 45 9.16 -4.16 9.60
N ARG A 46 9.52 -3.15 8.80
CA ARG A 46 10.87 -2.59 8.67
C ARG A 46 10.79 -1.07 8.72
N ASN A 47 11.95 -0.41 8.85
CA ASN A 47 12.06 1.05 8.82
C ASN A 47 11.93 1.66 7.41
N LYS A 48 11.59 0.82 6.42
CA LYS A 48 11.39 1.14 5.01
C LYS A 48 10.23 0.31 4.50
N ILE A 49 9.33 0.95 3.74
CA ILE A 49 8.37 0.29 2.87
C ILE A 49 8.66 0.67 1.43
N GLU A 50 8.40 -0.23 0.51
CA GLU A 50 8.49 0.02 -0.93
C GLU A 50 7.11 -0.14 -1.51
N VAL A 51 6.65 0.91 -2.21
CA VAL A 51 5.36 0.93 -2.87
C VAL A 51 5.61 1.26 -4.34
N HIS A 52 5.25 0.34 -5.21
CA HIS A 52 5.36 0.51 -6.66
C HIS A 52 4.00 0.24 -7.28
N CYS A 53 3.60 1.08 -8.21
CA CYS A 53 2.38 0.92 -8.99
C CYS A 53 2.73 1.24 -10.43
N LYS A 54 2.32 0.39 -11.38
CA LYS A 54 2.65 0.59 -12.79
C LYS A 54 1.84 1.74 -13.38
N ASN A 55 0.52 1.71 -13.16
CA ASN A 55 -0.41 2.76 -13.58
C ASN A 55 -1.43 3.02 -12.48
N GLY A 56 -1.88 4.27 -12.37
CA GLY A 56 -2.91 4.69 -11.42
C GLY A 56 -2.37 5.60 -10.33
N ASN A 57 -3.29 6.22 -9.60
CA ASN A 57 -3.00 7.18 -8.55
C ASN A 57 -3.48 6.65 -7.20
N PHE A 58 -2.68 6.83 -6.16
CA PHE A 58 -3.03 6.44 -4.81
C PHE A 58 -2.57 7.48 -3.79
N CYS A 59 -3.21 7.49 -2.64
CA CYS A 59 -2.76 8.21 -1.47
C CYS A 59 -2.16 7.23 -0.45
N LEU A 60 -0.98 7.56 0.07
CA LEU A 60 -0.38 6.84 1.20
C LEU A 60 -0.67 7.61 2.49
N ILE A 61 -1.40 6.96 3.40
CA ILE A 61 -1.74 7.51 4.71
C ILE A 61 -0.93 6.75 5.76
N ILE A 62 -0.16 7.46 6.58
CA ILE A 62 0.62 6.89 7.67
C ILE A 62 0.04 7.42 8.98
N LYS A 63 -0.34 6.53 9.89
CA LYS A 63 -0.82 6.93 11.22
C LYS A 63 0.38 7.32 12.09
N ASN A 64 0.34 8.54 12.62
CA ASN A 64 1.32 9.05 13.59
C ASN A 64 1.35 8.20 14.86
#